data_AF-Q7USQ6-F1
#
_entry.id   AF-Q7USQ6-F1
#
_cell.length_a   1.000
_cell.length_b   1.000
_cell.length_c   1.000
_cell.angle_alpha   90.00
_cell.angle_beta   90.00
_cell.angle_gamma   90.00
#
_symmetry.space_group_name_H-M   'P 1'
#
loop_
_entity.id
_entity.type
_entity.pdbx_description
1 polymer ?
#
loop_
_entity_poly.entity_id
_entity_poly.type
_entity_poly.pdbx_seq_one_letter_code
_entity_poly.pdbx_strand_id
1 'polypeptide(L)'
;MPELPPDRIIGSRLLEIGHSTYSEPEFVHAGIGPAQFRSHYLRLDSGLVLDLFVADVSLADIDTFPMPGETSGIDASSMIGRRINSVLCDDSMSPIVVLDDGFYLRDANDGCYGNPLHAGRVDTDYDAEQRAAFTDFWSHDDGPVA
;
A
#
# COMPACT_ATOMS: atom_id res chain seq x y z
N MET A 1 15.18 -10.11 0.40
CA MET A 1 14.22 -8.98 0.56
C MET A 1 14.17 -8.67 2.04
N PRO A 2 14.23 -7.40 2.48
CA PRO A 2 14.01 -7.11 3.88
C PRO A 2 12.54 -7.40 4.20
N GLU A 3 12.31 -8.47 4.96
CA GLU A 3 10.97 -8.83 5.44
C GLU A 3 10.40 -7.64 6.23
N LEU A 4 9.24 -7.12 5.80
CA LEU A 4 8.41 -6.17 6.56
C LEU A 4 8.25 -6.70 8.00
N PRO A 5 8.87 -6.13 9.05
CA PRO A 5 8.64 -6.61 10.41
C PRO A 5 7.30 -6.02 10.87
N PRO A 6 6.24 -6.83 11.09
CA PRO A 6 4.90 -6.32 11.40
C PRO A 6 4.92 -5.36 12.58
N ASP A 7 5.73 -5.68 13.59
CA ASP A 7 5.90 -4.92 14.84
C ASP A 7 6.41 -3.48 14.64
N ARG A 8 7.05 -3.18 13.50
CA ARG A 8 7.54 -1.83 13.21
C ARG A 8 6.55 -0.97 12.44
N ILE A 9 5.47 -1.57 11.94
CA ILE A 9 4.47 -0.93 11.08
C ILE A 9 3.16 -0.80 11.85
N ILE A 10 2.68 -1.91 12.42
CA ILE A 10 1.46 -1.93 13.21
C ILE A 10 1.60 -1.00 14.42
N GLY A 11 0.60 -0.14 14.60
CA GLY A 11 0.59 0.90 15.63
C GLY A 11 1.33 2.18 15.25
N SER A 12 2.17 2.19 14.20
CA SER A 12 2.85 3.41 13.74
C SER A 12 1.86 4.43 13.18
N ARG A 13 2.18 5.71 13.31
CA ARG A 13 1.38 6.81 12.79
C ARG A 13 1.81 7.17 11.37
N LEU A 14 0.84 7.30 10.48
CA LEU A 14 1.05 7.83 9.13
C LEU A 14 1.37 9.33 9.21
N LEU A 15 2.55 9.74 8.75
CA LEU A 15 2.99 11.13 8.74
C LEU A 15 2.89 11.77 7.36
N GLU A 16 3.10 10.99 6.31
CA GLU A 16 3.17 11.50 4.96
C GLU A 16 2.75 10.41 3.97
N ILE A 17 2.08 10.83 2.91
CA ILE A 17 1.78 10.02 1.74
C ILE A 17 2.61 10.60 0.60
N GLY A 18 3.45 9.77 0.01
CA GLY A 18 4.32 10.14 -1.09
C GLY A 18 4.08 9.29 -2.32
N HIS A 19 4.57 9.78 -3.45
CA HIS A 19 4.48 9.10 -4.74
C HIS A 19 5.88 9.08 -5.37
N SER A 20 6.33 7.91 -5.82
CA SER A 20 7.56 7.85 -6.63
C SER A 20 7.36 8.54 -7.97
N THR A 21 8.48 9.00 -8.53
CA THR A 21 8.61 9.17 -9.97
C THR A 21 8.23 7.88 -10.70
N TYR A 22 7.63 8.04 -11.88
CA TYR A 22 7.34 6.95 -12.79
C TYR A 22 8.52 5.98 -12.94
N SER A 23 8.23 4.69 -12.93
CA SER A 23 9.18 3.64 -13.29
C SER A 23 8.57 2.70 -14.34
N GLU A 24 9.44 2.12 -15.17
CA GLU A 24 9.12 1.05 -16.12
C GLU A 24 9.80 -0.24 -15.65
N PRO A 25 9.26 -0.92 -14.62
CA PRO A 25 9.84 -2.17 -14.13
C PRO A 25 9.77 -3.29 -15.19
N GLU A 26 10.60 -4.32 -15.06
CA GLU A 26 10.76 -5.36 -16.10
C GLU A 26 9.46 -6.06 -16.53
N PHE A 27 8.48 -6.19 -15.64
CA PHE A 27 7.17 -6.77 -15.98
C PHE A 27 6.34 -5.87 -16.92
N VAL A 28 6.51 -4.55 -16.84
CA VAL A 28 5.93 -3.58 -17.80
C VAL A 28 6.55 -3.78 -19.18
N HIS A 29 7.87 -3.97 -19.26
CA HIS A 29 8.55 -4.29 -20.51
C HIS A 29 8.12 -5.64 -21.11
N ALA A 30 7.74 -6.60 -20.26
CA ALA A 30 7.20 -7.90 -20.69
C ALA A 30 5.74 -7.83 -21.17
N GLY A 31 5.08 -6.67 -21.08
CA GLY A 31 3.66 -6.50 -21.43
C GLY A 31 2.70 -7.16 -20.43
N ILE A 32 3.19 -7.45 -19.22
CA ILE A 32 2.43 -8.06 -18.13
C ILE A 32 2.08 -6.94 -17.15
N GLY A 33 1.00 -6.19 -17.42
CA GLY A 33 0.54 -5.08 -16.57
C GLY A 33 0.43 -3.74 -17.30
N PRO A 34 0.13 -2.64 -16.58
CA PRO A 34 -0.02 -1.31 -17.18
C PRO A 34 1.29 -0.82 -17.81
N ALA A 35 1.22 0.00 -18.86
CA ALA A 35 2.40 0.49 -19.58
C ALA A 35 3.31 1.42 -18.76
N GLN A 36 2.85 1.89 -17.59
CA GLN A 36 3.56 2.81 -16.70
C GLN A 36 3.17 2.52 -15.25
N PHE A 37 4.10 2.71 -14.30
CA PHE A 37 3.88 2.39 -12.89
C PHE A 37 4.33 3.53 -11.94
N ARG A 38 3.62 3.72 -10.81
CA ARG A 38 3.94 4.65 -9.71
C ARG A 38 3.82 3.97 -8.33
N SER A 39 4.91 3.71 -7.61
CA SER A 39 4.78 3.26 -6.22
C SER A 39 4.23 4.37 -5.32
N HIS A 40 3.28 4.02 -4.45
CA HIS A 40 2.81 4.85 -3.35
C HIS A 40 3.58 4.53 -2.08
N TYR A 41 3.92 5.56 -1.33
CA TYR A 41 4.70 5.41 -0.11
C TYR A 41 4.00 6.02 1.09
N LEU A 42 4.10 5.31 2.22
CA LEU A 42 3.61 5.78 3.50
C LEU A 42 4.79 6.01 4.43
N ARG A 43 5.03 7.26 4.82
CA ARG A 43 6.05 7.57 5.85
C ARG A 43 5.43 7.45 7.23
N LEU A 44 6.11 6.71 8.09
CA LEU A 44 5.68 6.42 9.44
C LEU A 44 6.47 7.26 10.46
N ASP A 45 5.90 7.48 11.63
CA ASP A 45 6.57 8.14 12.75
C ASP A 45 7.77 7.38 13.31
N SER A 46 7.89 6.09 12.98
CA SER A 46 9.07 5.26 13.22
C SER A 46 10.26 5.59 12.31
N GLY A 47 10.11 6.51 11.36
CA GLY A 47 11.11 6.84 10.33
C GLY A 47 11.18 5.83 9.18
N LEU A 48 10.26 4.85 9.18
CA LEU A 48 10.11 3.88 8.11
C LEU A 48 9.27 4.43 6.96
N VAL A 49 9.53 3.90 5.77
CA VAL A 49 8.71 4.11 4.59
C VAL A 49 8.25 2.78 4.02
N LEU A 50 6.93 2.66 3.88
CA LEU A 50 6.25 1.48 3.33
C LEU A 50 5.87 1.76 1.88
N ASP A 51 6.42 0.98 0.95
CA ASP A 51 5.99 0.94 -0.46
C ASP A 51 4.72 0.08 -0.56
N LEU A 52 3.58 0.67 -0.92
CA LEU A 52 2.29 -0.04 -0.98
C LEU A 52 2.18 -1.03 -2.15
N PHE A 53 2.99 -0.88 -3.19
CA PHE A 53 2.88 -1.74 -4.36
C PHE A 53 3.47 -3.13 -4.09
N VAL A 54 4.70 -3.14 -3.57
CA VAL A 54 5.42 -4.38 -3.23
C VAL A 54 5.27 -4.77 -1.77
N ALA A 55 4.68 -3.89 -0.95
CA ALA A 55 4.71 -3.98 0.51
C ALA A 55 6.17 -4.18 0.98
N ASP A 56 7.04 -3.22 0.70
CA ASP A 56 8.45 -3.28 1.13
C ASP A 56 8.78 -2.11 2.07
N VAL A 57 9.68 -2.34 3.03
CA VAL A 57 10.09 -1.34 4.01
C VAL A 57 11.49 -0.85 3.71
N SER A 58 11.63 0.46 3.60
CA SER A 58 12.92 1.13 3.57
C SER A 58 13.04 2.15 4.70
N LEU A 59 14.28 2.47 5.06
CA LEU A 59 14.58 3.72 5.76
C LEU A 59 14.61 4.81 4.70
N ALA A 60 13.85 5.88 4.88
CA ALA A 60 13.81 6.95 3.89
C ALA A 60 14.73 8.11 4.20
N ASP A 61 15.35 8.63 3.15
CA ASP A 61 15.81 10.01 3.07
C ASP A 61 14.67 10.86 2.50
N ILE A 62 14.44 12.04 3.08
CA ILE A 62 13.24 12.88 2.86
C ILE A 62 13.06 13.33 1.39
N ASP A 63 14.10 13.24 0.57
CA ASP A 63 14.16 13.78 -0.79
C ASP A 63 13.57 12.83 -1.87
N THR A 64 13.00 11.68 -1.49
CA THR A 64 12.52 10.65 -2.44
C THR A 64 11.03 10.73 -2.80
N PHE A 65 10.30 11.78 -2.41
CA PHE A 65 8.85 11.96 -2.70
C PHE A 65 8.56 13.12 -3.67
N PRO A 66 9.03 13.08 -4.92
CA PRO A 66 9.13 14.28 -5.75
C PRO A 66 7.85 14.68 -6.51
N MET A 67 6.73 13.95 -6.40
CA MET A 67 5.57 14.22 -7.27
C MET A 67 4.21 14.27 -6.55
N PRO A 68 3.28 15.14 -7.01
CA PRO A 68 1.88 15.01 -6.67
C PRO A 68 1.33 13.73 -7.31
N GLY A 69 0.66 12.90 -6.51
CA GLY A 69 0.02 11.69 -7.01
C GLY A 69 -1.47 11.87 -7.24
N GLU A 70 -2.02 10.91 -7.99
CA GLU A 70 -3.46 10.79 -8.18
C GLU A 70 -4.03 9.95 -7.03
N THR A 71 -5.11 10.44 -6.43
CA THR A 71 -5.82 9.76 -5.36
C THR A 71 -7.28 9.60 -5.75
N SER A 72 -7.88 8.45 -5.42
CA SER A 72 -9.31 8.19 -5.62
C SER A 72 -10.00 7.85 -4.29
N GLY A 73 -11.32 7.98 -4.29
CA GLY A 73 -12.13 7.77 -3.08
C GLY A 73 -12.14 8.99 -2.17
N ILE A 74 -11.90 8.76 -0.88
CA ILE A 74 -11.82 9.80 0.15
C ILE A 74 -10.52 10.60 -0.04
N ASP A 75 -10.50 11.85 0.43
CA ASP A 75 -9.28 12.65 0.46
C ASP A 75 -8.19 11.95 1.30
N ALA A 76 -7.13 11.48 0.62
CA ALA A 76 -6.04 10.76 1.24
C ALA A 76 -5.30 11.58 2.31
N SER A 77 -5.31 12.92 2.21
CA SER A 77 -4.71 13.78 3.23
C SER A 77 -5.41 13.67 4.59
N SER A 78 -6.69 13.28 4.62
CA SER A 78 -7.43 13.02 5.85
C SER A 78 -7.02 11.72 6.57
N MET A 79 -6.14 10.92 5.94
CA MET A 79 -5.54 9.74 6.55
C MET A 79 -4.27 10.08 7.36
N ILE A 80 -3.67 11.25 7.13
CA ILE A 80 -2.47 11.68 7.85
C ILE A 80 -2.79 11.84 9.35
N GLY A 81 -1.90 11.30 10.19
CA GLY A 81 -2.03 11.29 11.64
C GLY A 81 -2.72 10.05 12.23
N ARG A 82 -3.33 9.21 11.38
CA ARG A 82 -3.95 7.94 11.78
C ARG A 82 -2.92 6.86 12.08
N ARG A 83 -3.30 5.87 12.88
CA ARG A 83 -2.45 4.70 13.17
C ARG A 83 -2.75 3.55 12.22
N ILE A 84 -1.72 2.82 11.81
CA ILE A 84 -1.87 1.56 11.10
C ILE A 84 -2.35 0.50 12.08
N ASN A 85 -3.45 -0.17 11.76
CA ASN A 85 -4.01 -1.27 12.55
C ASN A 85 -3.62 -2.64 11.98
N SER A 86 -3.63 -2.80 10.66
CA SER A 86 -3.27 -4.05 9.99
C SER A 86 -2.80 -3.81 8.56
N VAL A 87 -2.04 -4.76 8.01
CA VAL A 87 -1.74 -4.83 6.58
C VAL A 87 -2.27 -6.17 6.07
N LEU A 88 -3.15 -6.11 5.09
CA LEU A 88 -3.89 -7.25 4.56
C LEU A 88 -3.65 -7.38 3.06
N CYS A 89 -3.98 -8.54 2.50
CA CYS A 89 -4.20 -8.71 1.06
C CYS A 89 -5.70 -8.83 0.79
N ASP A 90 -6.20 -8.12 -0.22
CA ASP A 90 -7.53 -8.42 -0.78
C ASP A 90 -7.49 -9.64 -1.71
N ASP A 91 -8.65 -9.96 -2.29
CA ASP A 91 -8.85 -11.05 -3.26
C ASP A 91 -8.02 -10.90 -4.54
N SER A 92 -7.51 -9.70 -4.82
CA SER A 92 -6.57 -9.43 -5.92
C SER A 92 -5.10 -9.59 -5.52
N MET A 93 -4.83 -10.01 -4.28
CA MET A 93 -3.49 -10.07 -3.66
C MET A 93 -2.82 -8.68 -3.59
N SER A 94 -3.61 -7.61 -3.65
CA SER A 94 -3.09 -6.25 -3.54
C SER A 94 -2.95 -5.87 -2.07
N PRO A 95 -1.83 -5.27 -1.65
CA PRO A 95 -1.65 -4.83 -0.27
C PRO A 95 -2.66 -3.74 0.10
N ILE A 96 -3.32 -3.93 1.25
CA ILE A 96 -4.23 -2.97 1.88
C ILE A 96 -3.67 -2.61 3.24
N VAL A 97 -3.42 -1.33 3.47
CA VAL A 97 -3.07 -0.80 4.79
C VAL A 97 -4.34 -0.28 5.46
N VAL A 98 -4.80 -1.00 6.47
CA VAL A 98 -5.96 -0.62 7.28
C VAL A 98 -5.50 0.26 8.42
N LEU A 99 -6.12 1.42 8.52
CA LEU A 99 -5.90 2.44 9.54
C LEU A 99 -6.96 2.30 10.65
N ASP A 100 -6.82 3.10 11.70
CA ASP A 100 -7.85 3.26 12.71
C ASP A 100 -9.23 3.62 12.12
N ASP A 101 -10.29 3.31 12.88
CA ASP A 101 -11.70 3.57 12.52
C ASP A 101 -12.17 2.94 11.19
N GLY A 102 -11.44 1.94 10.68
CA GLY A 102 -11.79 1.18 9.48
C GLY A 102 -11.49 1.87 8.16
N PHE A 103 -10.69 2.95 8.17
CA PHE A 103 -10.15 3.53 6.94
C PHE A 103 -9.06 2.64 6.34
N TYR A 104 -8.82 2.74 5.05
CA TYR A 104 -7.71 2.04 4.42
C TYR A 104 -7.09 2.83 3.28
N LEU A 105 -5.85 2.46 2.96
CA LEU A 105 -5.12 2.87 1.78
C LEU A 105 -4.74 1.63 0.99
N ARG A 106 -4.95 1.66 -0.33
CA ARG A 106 -4.48 0.61 -1.24
C ARG A 106 -3.94 1.21 -2.53
N ASP A 107 -2.99 0.52 -3.14
CA ASP A 107 -2.63 0.77 -4.53
C ASP A 107 -3.76 0.21 -5.40
N ALA A 108 -4.57 1.09 -6.01
CA ALA A 108 -5.64 0.66 -6.89
C ALA A 108 -5.07 0.46 -8.29
N ASN A 109 -4.52 -0.73 -8.54
CA ASN A 109 -4.23 -1.16 -9.90
C ASN A 109 -5.56 -1.45 -10.62
N ASP A 110 -6.15 -0.43 -11.25
CA ASP A 110 -7.49 -0.51 -11.86
C ASP A 110 -7.49 -1.15 -13.27
N GLY A 111 -6.33 -1.64 -13.74
CA GLY A 111 -6.17 -2.22 -15.07
C GLY A 111 -6.30 -1.22 -16.22
N CYS A 112 -6.51 0.07 -15.94
CA CYS A 112 -6.71 1.16 -16.90
C CYS A 112 -5.68 2.27 -16.72
N TYR A 113 -4.38 1.94 -16.80
CA TYR A 113 -3.25 2.87 -16.93
C TYR A 113 -3.07 3.93 -15.81
N GLY A 114 -3.99 4.06 -14.88
CA GLY A 114 -3.83 4.80 -13.64
C GLY A 114 -3.60 3.81 -12.52
N ASN A 115 -2.58 4.04 -11.70
CA ASN A 115 -2.51 3.44 -10.38
C ASN A 115 -2.72 4.56 -9.35
N PRO A 116 -3.96 5.08 -9.21
CA PRO A 116 -4.23 6.06 -8.19
C PRO A 116 -4.16 5.38 -6.81
N LEU A 117 -3.67 6.12 -5.81
CA LEU A 117 -3.80 5.69 -4.43
C LEU A 117 -5.28 5.77 -4.06
N HIS A 118 -5.88 4.65 -3.69
CA HIS A 118 -7.26 4.67 -3.23
C HIS A 118 -7.31 4.76 -1.71
N ALA A 119 -8.08 5.74 -1.22
CA ALA A 119 -8.40 5.87 0.19
C ALA A 119 -9.89 5.65 0.40
N GLY A 120 -10.24 4.78 1.33
CA GLY A 120 -11.63 4.34 1.48
C GLY A 120 -11.96 3.89 2.89
N ARG A 121 -13.16 3.31 3.04
CA ARG A 121 -13.58 2.65 4.29
C ARG A 121 -13.88 1.19 4.02
N VAL A 122 -13.28 0.30 4.82
CA VAL A 122 -13.43 -1.15 4.67
C VAL A 122 -14.89 -1.59 4.77
N ASP A 123 -15.68 -0.95 5.65
CA ASP A 123 -17.09 -1.26 5.84
C ASP A 123 -18.00 -0.79 4.69
N THR A 124 -17.51 0.14 3.87
CA THR A 124 -18.26 0.79 2.79
C THR A 124 -17.91 0.18 1.44
N ASP A 125 -16.62 -0.08 1.20
CA ASP A 125 -16.11 -0.48 -0.12
C ASP A 125 -16.05 -1.99 -0.31
N TYR A 126 -16.03 -2.75 0.78
CA TYR A 126 -16.01 -4.22 0.75
C TYR A 126 -17.22 -4.76 1.48
N ASP A 127 -17.87 -5.78 0.91
CA ASP A 127 -18.95 -6.49 1.59
C ASP A 127 -18.43 -7.52 2.61
N ALA A 128 -19.33 -8.24 3.28
CA ALA A 128 -18.94 -9.21 4.30
C ALA A 128 -18.19 -10.43 3.74
N GLU A 129 -18.50 -10.85 2.52
CA GLU A 129 -17.85 -11.99 1.86
C GLU A 129 -16.43 -11.60 1.44
N GLN A 130 -16.27 -10.44 0.83
CA GLN A 130 -14.96 -9.90 0.43
C GLN A 130 -14.06 -9.67 1.64
N ARG A 131 -14.59 -9.10 2.73
CA ARG A 131 -13.82 -8.92 3.98
C ARG A 131 -13.43 -10.24 4.63
N ALA A 132 -14.21 -11.31 4.46
CA ALA A 132 -13.86 -12.63 4.97
C ALA A 132 -12.75 -13.30 4.15
N ALA A 133 -12.55 -12.87 2.90
CA ALA A 133 -11.47 -13.31 2.02
C ALA A 133 -10.15 -12.56 2.27
N PHE A 134 -10.15 -11.49 3.07
CA PHE A 134 -8.92 -10.80 3.44
C PHE A 134 -7.98 -11.74 4.19
N THR A 135 -6.73 -11.76 3.75
CA THR A 135 -5.67 -12.53 4.40
C THR A 135 -4.67 -11.57 5.01
N ASP A 136 -4.04 -11.99 6.11
CA ASP A 136 -2.93 -11.22 6.66
C ASP A 136 -1.78 -11.23 5.65
N PHE A 137 -1.21 -10.05 5.37
CA PHE A 137 -0.18 -9.92 4.32
C PHE A 137 0.98 -10.90 4.55
N TRP A 138 1.36 -11.11 5.80
CA TRP A 138 2.47 -11.98 6.22
C TRP A 138 2.09 -13.44 6.40
N SER A 139 0.81 -13.79 6.29
CA SER A 139 0.37 -15.20 6.40
C SER A 139 0.80 -16.07 5.22
N HIS A 140 1.41 -15.49 4.18
CA HIS A 140 2.01 -16.19 3.05
C HIS A 140 3.42 -16.69 3.41
N ASP A 141 3.48 -17.47 4.48
CA ASP A 141 4.64 -18.28 4.86
C ASP A 141 4.49 -19.64 4.15
N ASP A 142 4.51 -19.63 2.81
CA ASP A 142 4.95 -20.82 2.10
C ASP A 142 6.44 -20.93 2.39
N GLY A 143 6.74 -21.78 3.39
CA GLY A 143 8.08 -22.09 3.86
C GLY A 143 9.05 -22.45 2.72
N PRO A 144 10.34 -22.68 3.04
CA PRO A 144 11.40 -22.77 2.05
C PRO A 144 11.04 -23.76 0.95
N VAL A 145 11.04 -23.27 -0.30
CA VAL A 145 11.06 -24.10 -1.49
C VAL A 145 12.22 -25.09 -1.32
N ALA A 146 11.87 -26.36 -1.10
CA ALA A 146 12.81 -27.46 -1.02
C ALA A 146 13.42 -27.78 -2.38
#